data_AF-A0A7V9W431-F1
#
_entry.id   AF-A0A7V9W431-F1
#
_cell.length_a   1.000
_cell.length_b   1.000
_cell.length_c   1.000
_cell.angle_alpha   90.00
_cell.angle_beta   90.00
_cell.angle_gamma   90.00
#
_symmetry.space_group_name_H-M   'P 1'
#
loop_
_entity.id
_entity.type
_entity.pdbx_description
1 polymer ?
#
loop_
_entity_poly.entity_id
_entity_poly.type
_entity_poly.pdbx_seq_one_letter_code
_entity_poly.pdbx_strand_id
1 'polypeptide(L)'
;MPRFRSFAALLAPLLSLALAAPAMAQQPTQEFQAYEDALARGERHANVWQYGWAGVYASTLAVNVYQASESDSRDTRYDARVGAVKSALALAGTLMDRQPHPAARRQLSEGGGDIESARRLLHEVAAEERQRRSLEARLGSLLVNTTSGLLIGVGDGRGRDGAINFATGMLISELQIQTQPRQATVAINRFQPAQLSLGDLKLQGEYALMVAPNQVGVALRY
;
A
#
# COMPACT_ATOMS: atom_id res chain seq x y z
N MET A 1 -48.42 -30.17 45.51
CA MET A 1 -47.96 -28.78 45.74
C MET A 1 -46.53 -28.62 45.23
N PRO A 2 -46.13 -27.45 44.73
CA PRO A 2 -45.60 -27.33 43.36
C PRO A 2 -44.13 -26.86 43.22
N ARG A 3 -43.54 -27.23 42.05
CA ARG A 3 -42.77 -26.39 41.10
C ARG A 3 -41.46 -25.72 41.54
N PHE A 4 -40.34 -26.39 41.23
CA PHE A 4 -39.05 -25.76 40.89
C PHE A 4 -38.50 -26.33 39.57
N ARG A 5 -39.24 -26.14 38.46
CA ARG A 5 -38.80 -26.51 37.11
C ARG A 5 -39.25 -25.47 36.10
N SER A 6 -38.77 -24.23 36.21
CA SER A 6 -39.12 -23.21 35.21
C SER A 6 -38.07 -22.13 34.93
N PHE A 7 -36.99 -22.00 35.71
CA PHE A 7 -36.00 -20.93 35.45
C PHE A 7 -34.87 -21.33 34.49
N ALA A 8 -34.56 -22.63 34.34
CA ALA A 8 -33.49 -23.07 33.43
C ALA A 8 -33.91 -23.09 31.95
N ALA A 9 -35.21 -23.07 31.63
CA ALA A 9 -35.71 -23.18 30.27
C ALA A 9 -35.75 -21.84 29.49
N LEU A 10 -35.55 -20.70 30.17
CA LEU A 10 -35.60 -19.37 29.56
C LEU A 10 -34.22 -18.77 29.23
N LEU A 11 -33.14 -19.32 29.80
CA LEU A 11 -31.77 -18.89 29.49
C LEU A 11 -31.23 -19.48 28.18
N ALA A 12 -31.70 -20.67 27.77
CA ALA A 12 -31.32 -21.29 26.51
C ALA A 12 -31.76 -20.50 25.26
N PRO A 13 -33.00 -19.98 25.15
CA PRO A 13 -33.39 -19.17 23.98
C PRO A 13 -32.73 -17.78 23.95
N LEU A 14 -32.41 -17.18 25.10
CA LEU A 14 -31.71 -15.88 25.18
C LEU A 14 -30.22 -15.99 24.78
N LEU A 15 -29.55 -17.11 25.11
CA LEU A 15 -28.19 -17.37 24.64
C LEU A 15 -28.17 -17.72 23.13
N SER A 16 -29.23 -18.36 22.62
CA SER A 16 -29.39 -18.67 21.20
C SER A 16 -29.62 -17.40 20.34
N LEU A 17 -30.32 -16.39 20.87
CA LEU A 17 -30.51 -15.10 20.19
C LEU A 17 -29.25 -14.23 20.20
N ALA A 18 -28.37 -14.37 21.20
CA ALA A 18 -27.09 -13.63 21.24
C ALA A 18 -26.03 -14.21 20.29
N LEU A 19 -26.13 -15.51 19.95
CA LEU A 19 -25.32 -16.16 18.92
C LEU A 19 -25.91 -16.05 17.50
N ALA A 20 -27.15 -15.59 17.38
CA ALA A 20 -27.72 -15.11 16.12
C ALA A 20 -27.36 -13.64 15.85
N ALA A 21 -26.15 -13.20 16.26
CA ALA A 21 -25.47 -12.16 15.50
C ALA A 21 -25.58 -12.60 14.03
N PRO A 22 -26.08 -11.76 13.12
CA PRO A 22 -26.28 -12.21 11.76
C PRO A 22 -24.92 -12.74 11.33
N ALA A 23 -24.87 -14.03 11.00
CA ALA A 23 -23.91 -14.53 10.05
C ALA A 23 -24.22 -13.74 8.78
N MET A 24 -23.75 -12.49 8.72
CA MET A 24 -23.57 -11.77 7.49
C MET A 24 -22.42 -12.52 6.82
N ALA A 25 -22.75 -13.70 6.28
CA ALA A 25 -22.16 -14.14 5.06
C ALA A 25 -22.22 -12.91 4.16
N GLN A 26 -21.10 -12.21 4.02
CA GLN A 26 -21.04 -11.06 3.15
C GLN A 26 -21.47 -11.58 1.80
N GLN A 27 -22.65 -11.14 1.38
CA GLN A 27 -23.15 -11.46 0.05
C GLN A 27 -22.04 -11.05 -0.92
N PRO A 28 -21.76 -11.83 -1.98
CA PRO A 28 -20.72 -11.52 -2.96
C PRO A 28 -20.69 -10.05 -3.40
N THR A 29 -21.85 -9.41 -3.42
CA THR A 29 -22.05 -7.97 -3.65
C THR A 29 -21.34 -7.06 -2.64
N GLN A 30 -21.37 -7.35 -1.34
CA GLN A 30 -20.70 -6.54 -0.30
C GLN A 30 -19.17 -6.70 -0.36
N GLU A 31 -18.68 -7.91 -0.65
CA GLU A 31 -17.25 -8.16 -0.86
C GLU A 31 -16.76 -7.42 -2.12
N PHE A 32 -17.51 -7.54 -3.22
CA PHE A 32 -17.24 -6.83 -4.46
C PHE A 32 -17.17 -5.31 -4.24
N GLN A 33 -18.16 -4.73 -3.55
CA GLN A 33 -18.16 -3.31 -3.19
C GLN A 33 -16.95 -2.91 -2.35
N ALA A 34 -16.52 -3.76 -1.41
CA ALA A 34 -15.33 -3.48 -0.61
C ALA A 34 -14.04 -3.47 -1.45
N TYR A 35 -13.93 -4.36 -2.44
CA TYR A 35 -12.81 -4.40 -3.38
C TYR A 35 -12.83 -3.22 -4.34
N GLU A 36 -14.02 -2.89 -4.82
CA GLU A 36 -14.30 -1.72 -5.64
C GLU A 36 -13.80 -0.44 -4.94
N ASP A 37 -14.23 -0.26 -3.70
CA ASP A 37 -13.83 0.84 -2.82
C ASP A 37 -12.32 0.89 -2.55
N ALA A 38 -11.71 -0.28 -2.33
CA ALA A 38 -10.28 -0.39 -2.06
C ALA A 38 -9.47 0.08 -3.27
N LEU A 39 -9.81 -0.40 -4.48
CA LEU A 39 -9.14 0.03 -5.71
C LEU A 39 -9.41 1.51 -6.03
N ALA A 40 -10.63 2.02 -5.79
CA ALA A 40 -10.94 3.44 -6.01
C ALA A 40 -10.16 4.37 -5.06
N ARG A 41 -9.99 3.97 -3.79
CA ARG A 41 -9.11 4.69 -2.85
C ARG A 41 -7.64 4.56 -3.25
N GLY A 42 -7.22 3.37 -3.65
CA GLY A 42 -5.86 3.08 -4.10
C GLY A 42 -5.47 3.87 -5.35
N GLU A 43 -6.37 4.00 -6.32
CA GLU A 43 -6.17 4.82 -7.52
C GLU A 43 -5.97 6.29 -7.17
N ARG A 44 -6.85 6.86 -6.33
CA ARG A 44 -6.71 8.26 -5.88
C ARG A 44 -5.39 8.49 -5.16
N HIS A 45 -5.03 7.60 -4.23
CA HIS A 45 -3.74 7.67 -3.53
C HIS A 45 -2.58 7.54 -4.51
N ALA A 46 -2.62 6.58 -5.42
CA ALA A 46 -1.60 6.34 -6.45
C ALA A 46 -1.36 7.59 -7.30
N ASN A 47 -2.42 8.25 -7.77
CA ASN A 47 -2.32 9.47 -8.56
C ASN A 47 -1.69 10.61 -7.75
N VAL A 48 -2.15 10.83 -6.51
CA VAL A 48 -1.57 11.87 -5.63
C VAL A 48 -0.10 11.59 -5.34
N TRP A 49 0.25 10.33 -5.05
CA TRP A 49 1.61 9.90 -4.78
C TRP A 49 2.51 10.13 -6.01
N GLN A 50 2.08 9.69 -7.18
CA GLN A 50 2.85 9.80 -8.41
C GLN A 50 3.04 11.26 -8.84
N TYR A 51 1.97 12.05 -8.87
CA TYR A 51 2.06 13.48 -9.23
C TYR A 51 2.79 14.29 -8.16
N GLY A 52 2.69 13.91 -6.88
CA GLY A 52 3.45 14.52 -5.79
C GLY A 52 4.96 14.36 -6.01
N TRP A 53 5.42 13.12 -6.21
CA TRP A 53 6.84 12.86 -6.47
C TRP A 53 7.31 13.43 -7.80
N ALA A 54 6.50 13.34 -8.85
CA ALA A 54 6.81 13.99 -10.12
C ALA A 54 6.96 15.51 -9.96
N GLY A 55 6.10 16.17 -9.17
CA GLY A 55 6.20 17.59 -8.86
C GLY A 55 7.50 17.95 -8.12
N VAL A 56 7.91 17.14 -7.15
CA VAL A 56 9.19 17.31 -6.45
C VAL A 56 10.37 17.22 -7.42
N TYR A 57 10.40 16.20 -8.28
CA TYR A 57 11.49 16.03 -9.25
C TYR A 57 11.47 17.09 -10.35
N ALA A 58 10.30 17.50 -10.84
CA ALA A 58 10.17 18.58 -11.82
C ALA A 58 10.66 19.93 -11.26
N SER A 59 10.32 20.23 -10.01
CA SER A 59 10.78 21.46 -9.34
C SER A 59 12.29 21.44 -9.14
N THR A 60 12.83 20.29 -8.71
CA THR A 60 14.28 20.10 -8.53
C THR A 60 15.02 20.22 -9.87
N LEU A 61 14.46 19.66 -10.94
CA LEU A 61 14.97 19.80 -12.30
C LEU A 61 15.01 21.27 -12.73
N ALA A 62 13.93 22.02 -12.53
CA ALA A 62 13.85 23.43 -12.90
C ALA A 62 14.92 24.27 -12.18
N VAL A 63 15.09 24.07 -10.86
CA VAL A 63 16.12 24.73 -10.06
C VAL A 63 17.53 24.38 -10.56
N ASN A 64 17.77 23.12 -10.88
CA ASN A 64 19.07 22.68 -11.39
C ASN A 64 19.37 23.22 -12.79
N VAL A 65 18.39 23.26 -13.70
CA VAL A 65 18.55 23.86 -15.03
C VAL A 65 18.84 25.35 -14.91
N TYR A 66 18.13 26.07 -14.03
CA TYR A 66 18.37 27.48 -13.77
C TYR A 66 19.79 27.72 -13.26
N GLN A 67 20.22 26.99 -12.21
CA GLN A 67 21.57 27.14 -11.66
C GLN A 67 22.67 26.72 -12.64
N ALA A 68 22.43 25.71 -13.49
CA ALA A 68 23.36 25.30 -14.53
C ALA A 68 23.61 26.39 -15.58
N SER A 69 22.64 27.29 -15.77
CA SER A 69 22.69 28.41 -16.71
C SER A 69 23.24 29.68 -16.05
N GLU A 70 22.69 30.06 -14.90
CA GLU A 70 22.83 31.42 -14.34
C GLU A 70 23.92 31.53 -13.25
N SER A 71 24.38 30.41 -12.68
CA SER A 71 25.39 30.49 -11.62
C SER A 71 26.72 31.00 -12.14
N ASP A 72 27.35 31.95 -11.44
CA ASP A 72 28.68 32.48 -11.77
C ASP A 72 29.81 31.47 -11.52
N SER A 73 29.64 30.60 -10.52
CA SER A 73 30.62 29.56 -10.17
C SER A 73 30.61 28.39 -11.16
N ARG A 74 31.79 28.00 -11.66
CA ARG A 74 31.96 26.81 -12.52
C ARG A 74 31.52 25.54 -11.82
N ASP A 75 31.91 25.37 -10.56
CA ASP A 75 31.64 24.15 -9.79
C ASP A 75 30.15 24.00 -9.55
N THR A 76 29.47 25.10 -9.18
CA THR A 76 28.01 25.11 -9.00
C THR A 76 27.28 24.82 -10.30
N ARG A 77 27.73 25.37 -11.45
CA ARG A 77 27.14 25.02 -12.75
C ARG A 77 27.34 23.55 -13.10
N TYR A 78 28.51 22.98 -12.79
CA TYR A 78 28.79 21.57 -13.04
C TYR A 78 27.88 20.67 -12.20
N ASP A 79 27.82 20.91 -10.88
CA ASP A 79 26.96 20.17 -9.94
C ASP A 79 25.48 20.28 -10.36
N ALA A 80 25.04 21.47 -10.79
CA ALA A 80 23.68 21.71 -11.25
C ALA A 80 23.34 20.96 -12.55
N ARG A 81 24.28 20.82 -13.49
CA ARG A 81 24.07 20.01 -14.71
C ARG A 81 23.88 18.54 -14.38
N VAL A 82 24.72 18.00 -13.49
CA VAL A 82 24.59 16.61 -13.02
C VAL A 82 23.24 16.43 -12.28
N GLY A 83 22.88 17.39 -11.43
CA GLY A 83 21.60 17.43 -10.73
C GLY A 83 20.40 17.47 -11.68
N ALA A 84 20.49 18.22 -12.78
CA ALA A 84 19.45 18.29 -13.80
C ALA A 84 19.24 16.92 -14.47
N VAL A 85 20.31 16.25 -14.90
CA VAL A 85 20.22 14.90 -15.47
C VAL A 85 19.60 13.91 -14.48
N LYS A 86 20.06 13.92 -13.22
CA LYS A 86 19.51 13.05 -12.16
C LYS A 86 18.02 13.30 -11.92
N SER A 87 17.61 14.57 -11.86
CA SER A 87 16.22 14.96 -11.63
C SER A 87 15.32 14.59 -12.82
N ALA A 88 15.81 14.74 -14.05
CA ALA A 88 15.10 14.33 -15.24
C ALA A 88 14.89 12.81 -15.29
N LEU A 89 15.92 12.01 -14.97
CA LEU A 89 15.81 10.55 -14.88
C LEU A 89 14.83 10.12 -13.78
N ALA A 90 14.89 10.75 -12.60
CA ALA A 90 13.96 10.45 -11.51
C ALA A 90 12.51 10.82 -11.86
N LEU A 91 12.30 11.97 -12.51
CA LEU A 91 10.99 12.37 -13.02
C LEU A 91 10.47 11.39 -14.07
N ALA A 92 11.28 11.04 -15.06
CA ALA A 92 10.92 10.08 -16.10
C ALA A 92 10.57 8.71 -15.49
N GLY A 93 11.41 8.21 -14.58
CA GLY A 93 11.15 6.97 -13.86
C GLY A 93 9.83 6.99 -13.11
N THR A 94 9.53 8.10 -12.41
CA THR A 94 8.26 8.28 -11.67
C THR A 94 7.04 8.32 -12.58
N LEU A 95 7.17 8.88 -13.79
CA LEU A 95 6.07 8.96 -14.76
C LEU A 95 5.85 7.63 -15.50
N MET A 96 6.92 6.87 -15.73
CA MET A 96 6.88 5.58 -16.43
C MET A 96 6.50 4.41 -15.51
N ASP A 97 6.96 4.39 -14.27
CA ASP A 97 6.61 3.38 -13.26
C ASP A 97 5.26 3.72 -12.60
N ARG A 98 4.18 3.50 -13.34
CA ARG A 98 2.82 3.72 -12.84
C ARG A 98 2.46 2.66 -11.80
N GLN A 99 1.82 3.13 -10.74
CA GLN A 99 1.26 2.27 -9.72
C GLN A 99 0.17 1.35 -10.31
N PRO A 100 -0.05 0.14 -9.76
CA PRO A 100 -0.98 -0.84 -10.33
C PRO A 100 -2.46 -0.45 -10.20
N HIS A 101 -2.79 0.40 -9.23
CA HIS A 101 -4.16 0.71 -8.83
C HIS A 101 -5.06 1.29 -9.92
N PRO A 102 -4.63 2.30 -10.73
CA PRO A 102 -5.49 2.84 -11.79
C PRO A 102 -5.75 1.83 -12.92
N ALA A 103 -4.79 0.93 -13.20
CA ALA A 103 -5.00 -0.13 -14.18
C ALA A 103 -6.00 -1.18 -13.65
N ALA A 104 -5.80 -1.64 -12.41
CA ALA A 104 -6.69 -2.57 -11.76
C ALA A 104 -8.11 -2.01 -11.60
N ARG A 105 -8.25 -0.71 -11.29
CA ARG A 105 -9.58 -0.08 -11.19
C ARG A 105 -10.35 -0.15 -12.50
N ARG A 106 -9.69 0.12 -13.62
CA ARG A 106 -10.29 0.01 -14.96
C ARG A 106 -10.69 -1.42 -15.26
N GLN A 107 -9.79 -2.37 -15.05
CA GLN A 107 -10.05 -3.79 -15.26
C GLN A 107 -11.23 -4.31 -14.41
N LEU A 108 -11.33 -3.90 -13.15
CA LEU A 108 -12.46 -4.27 -12.29
C LEU A 108 -13.79 -3.70 -12.81
N SER A 109 -13.77 -2.45 -13.29
CA SER A 109 -14.97 -1.77 -13.82
C SER A 109 -15.45 -2.41 -15.13
N GLU A 110 -14.52 -2.88 -15.97
CA GLU A 110 -14.80 -3.59 -17.22
C GLU A 110 -15.28 -5.04 -16.98
N GLY A 111 -14.89 -5.66 -15.87
CA GLY A 111 -15.19 -7.05 -15.52
C GLY A 111 -16.63 -7.36 -15.07
N GLY A 112 -17.54 -6.38 -15.10
CA GLY A 112 -18.98 -6.63 -15.01
C GLY A 112 -19.52 -7.17 -13.68
N GLY A 113 -18.76 -7.07 -12.58
CA GLY A 113 -19.24 -7.48 -11.25
C GLY A 113 -18.90 -8.91 -10.82
N ASP A 114 -18.07 -9.65 -11.58
CA ASP A 114 -17.63 -10.99 -11.18
C ASP A 114 -16.69 -10.93 -9.96
N ILE A 115 -17.15 -11.51 -8.85
CA ILE A 115 -16.42 -11.53 -7.58
C ILE A 115 -15.13 -12.36 -7.65
N GLU A 116 -15.10 -13.45 -8.40
CA GLU A 116 -13.90 -14.30 -8.47
C GLU A 116 -12.78 -13.60 -9.24
N SER A 117 -13.13 -12.93 -10.34
CA SER A 117 -12.19 -12.08 -11.08
C SER A 117 -11.72 -10.88 -10.23
N ALA A 118 -12.63 -10.24 -9.50
CA ALA A 118 -12.29 -9.16 -8.59
C ALA A 118 -11.30 -9.61 -7.51
N ARG A 119 -11.51 -10.80 -6.93
CA ARG A 119 -10.65 -11.37 -5.90
C ARG A 119 -9.25 -11.67 -6.43
N ARG A 120 -9.13 -12.31 -7.59
CA ARG A 120 -7.83 -12.57 -8.23
C ARG A 120 -7.07 -11.28 -8.50
N LEU A 121 -7.73 -10.30 -9.10
CA LEU A 121 -7.14 -9.00 -9.39
C LEU A 121 -6.64 -8.31 -8.11
N LEU A 122 -7.40 -8.36 -7.02
CA LEU A 122 -6.99 -7.73 -5.78
C LEU A 122 -5.79 -8.42 -5.12
N HIS A 123 -5.70 -9.75 -5.24
CA HIS A 123 -4.51 -10.50 -4.80
C HIS A 123 -3.27 -10.16 -5.65
N GLU A 124 -3.42 -10.01 -6.96
CA GLU A 124 -2.32 -9.59 -7.85
C GLU A 124 -1.81 -8.19 -7.47
N VAL A 125 -2.71 -7.22 -7.31
CA VAL A 125 -2.35 -5.85 -6.89
C VAL A 125 -1.69 -5.86 -5.51
N ALA A 126 -2.22 -6.63 -4.56
CA ALA A 126 -1.63 -6.74 -3.23
C ALA A 126 -0.25 -7.43 -3.25
N ALA A 127 -0.03 -8.39 -4.14
CA ALA A 127 1.29 -9.00 -4.34
C ALA A 127 2.29 -7.98 -4.88
N GLU A 128 1.88 -7.18 -5.86
CA GLU A 128 2.71 -6.10 -6.41
C GLU A 128 3.02 -5.02 -5.38
N GLU A 129 2.05 -4.57 -4.57
CA GLU A 129 2.27 -3.64 -3.46
C GLU A 129 3.32 -4.17 -2.46
N ARG A 130 3.26 -5.46 -2.13
CA ARG A 130 4.23 -6.11 -1.23
C ARG A 130 5.61 -6.19 -1.86
N GLN A 131 5.69 -6.55 -3.14
CA GLN A 131 6.95 -6.63 -3.88
C GLN A 131 7.64 -5.25 -3.95
N ARG A 132 6.89 -4.20 -4.28
CA ARG A 132 7.40 -2.81 -4.34
C ARG A 132 7.90 -2.28 -3.00
N ARG A 133 7.45 -2.87 -1.88
CA ARG A 133 7.88 -2.52 -0.52
C ARG A 133 8.85 -3.54 0.12
N SER A 134 9.24 -4.55 -0.64
CA SER A 134 10.07 -5.66 -0.17
C SER A 134 11.46 -5.20 0.25
N LEU A 135 12.18 -6.07 0.97
CA LEU A 135 13.59 -5.86 1.27
C LEU A 135 14.42 -5.74 -0.01
N GLU A 136 14.07 -6.44 -1.08
CA GLU A 136 14.74 -6.34 -2.38
C GLU A 136 14.65 -4.92 -2.96
N ALA A 137 13.47 -4.29 -2.91
CA ALA A 137 13.29 -2.91 -3.32
C ALA A 137 14.13 -1.93 -2.49
N ARG A 138 14.22 -2.15 -1.17
CA ARG A 138 15.06 -1.36 -0.26
C ARG A 138 16.55 -1.56 -0.54
N LEU A 139 16.99 -2.78 -0.84
CA LEU A 139 18.37 -3.12 -1.19
C LEU A 139 18.78 -2.53 -2.54
N GLY A 140 17.89 -2.54 -3.53
CA GLY A 140 18.11 -1.89 -4.83
C GLY A 140 18.33 -0.38 -4.66
N SER A 141 17.50 0.29 -3.86
CA SER A 141 17.70 1.70 -3.50
C SER A 141 19.03 1.93 -2.78
N LEU A 142 19.37 1.09 -1.81
CA LEU A 142 20.63 1.19 -1.07
C LEU A 142 21.83 1.07 -2.01
N LEU A 143 21.81 0.14 -2.98
CA LEU A 143 22.90 -0.06 -3.93
C LEU A 143 23.05 1.14 -4.89
N VAL A 144 21.94 1.66 -5.43
CA VAL A 144 21.94 2.83 -6.32
C VAL A 144 22.44 4.07 -5.60
N ASN A 145 21.94 4.31 -4.37
CA ASN A 145 22.35 5.46 -3.57
C ASN A 145 23.80 5.35 -3.10
N THR A 146 24.27 4.16 -2.72
CA THR A 146 25.67 3.91 -2.35
C THR A 146 26.58 4.19 -3.54
N THR A 147 26.27 3.65 -4.72
CA THR A 147 27.04 3.90 -5.96
C THR A 147 27.09 5.39 -6.28
N SER A 148 25.95 6.08 -6.20
CA SER A 148 25.88 7.53 -6.45
C SER A 148 26.71 8.34 -5.43
N GLY A 149 26.62 8.00 -4.14
CA GLY A 149 27.38 8.67 -3.08
C GLY A 149 28.88 8.45 -3.20
N LEU A 150 29.30 7.23 -3.58
CA LEU A 150 30.71 6.89 -3.81
C LEU A 150 31.28 7.60 -5.05
N LEU A 151 30.53 7.70 -6.15
CA LEU A 151 30.96 8.42 -7.34
C LEU A 151 31.27 9.90 -7.03
N ILE A 152 30.44 10.55 -6.21
CA ILE A 152 30.64 11.94 -5.79
C ILE A 152 31.77 12.05 -4.75
N GLY A 153 31.83 11.11 -3.80
CA GLY A 153 32.79 11.14 -2.70
C GLY A 153 34.24 10.80 -3.10
N VAL A 154 34.43 9.90 -4.07
CA VAL A 154 35.75 9.43 -4.51
C VAL A 154 36.26 10.21 -5.72
N GLY A 155 35.36 10.73 -6.58
CA GLY A 155 35.74 11.42 -7.82
C GLY A 155 36.46 12.76 -7.62
N ASP A 156 36.24 13.46 -6.51
CA ASP A 156 36.70 14.85 -6.34
C ASP A 156 37.22 15.18 -4.92
N GLY A 157 37.46 14.17 -4.07
CA GLY A 157 37.94 14.37 -2.69
C GLY A 157 36.89 14.95 -1.72
N ARG A 158 35.63 15.06 -2.14
CA ARG A 158 34.52 15.67 -1.37
C ARG A 158 33.68 14.62 -0.63
N GLY A 159 34.33 13.82 0.23
CA GLY A 159 33.68 12.71 0.95
C GLY A 159 32.44 13.11 1.77
N ARG A 160 32.41 14.32 2.34
CA ARG A 160 31.24 14.86 3.06
C ARG A 160 30.03 15.02 2.13
N ASP A 161 30.24 15.49 0.91
CA ASP A 161 29.16 15.77 -0.04
C ASP A 161 28.62 14.47 -0.66
N GLY A 162 29.48 13.45 -0.79
CA GLY A 162 29.07 12.08 -1.09
C GLY A 162 28.19 11.47 0.00
N ALA A 163 28.56 11.64 1.28
CA ALA A 163 27.77 11.16 2.42
C ALA A 163 26.40 11.84 2.53
N ILE A 164 26.34 13.16 2.31
CA ILE A 164 25.08 13.92 2.28
C ILE A 164 24.18 13.45 1.14
N ASN A 165 24.74 13.24 -0.06
CA ASN A 165 23.99 12.72 -1.20
C ASN A 165 23.43 11.32 -0.95
N PHE A 166 24.23 10.44 -0.35
CA PHE A 166 23.77 9.11 0.07
C PHE A 166 22.62 9.21 1.07
N ALA A 167 22.79 9.97 2.16
CA ALA A 167 21.77 10.09 3.20
C ALA A 167 20.46 10.70 2.67
N THR A 168 20.56 11.72 1.82
CA THR A 168 19.39 12.35 1.19
C THR A 168 18.68 11.38 0.26
N GLY A 169 19.43 10.62 -0.55
CA GLY A 169 18.88 9.61 -1.43
C GLY A 169 18.17 8.48 -0.68
N MET A 170 18.77 8.01 0.41
CA MET A 170 18.17 7.01 1.30
C MET A 170 16.87 7.51 1.94
N LEU A 171 16.85 8.75 2.45
CA LEU A 171 15.66 9.35 3.04
C LEU A 171 14.53 9.46 2.01
N ILE A 172 14.82 9.96 0.81
CA ILE A 172 13.86 10.10 -0.28
C ILE A 172 13.29 8.73 -0.68
N SER A 173 14.13 7.69 -0.79
CA SER A 173 13.68 6.33 -1.08
C SER A 173 12.80 5.74 0.01
N GLU A 174 13.16 5.89 1.29
CA GLU A 174 12.32 5.36 2.38
C GLU A 174 10.98 6.09 2.44
N LEU A 175 10.96 7.42 2.24
CA LEU A 175 9.72 8.19 2.15
C LEU A 175 8.84 7.70 1.00
N GLN A 176 9.39 7.45 -0.18
CA GLN A 176 8.66 6.87 -1.30
C GLN A 176 8.07 5.51 -0.94
N ILE A 177 8.87 4.58 -0.42
CA ILE A 177 8.43 3.23 -0.05
C ILE A 177 7.36 3.26 1.04
N GLN A 178 7.49 4.11 2.06
CA GLN A 178 6.51 4.19 3.14
C GLN A 178 5.17 4.76 2.68
N THR A 179 5.22 5.82 1.86
CA THR A 179 4.03 6.56 1.42
C THR A 179 3.30 5.90 0.24
N GLN A 180 3.88 4.87 -0.38
CA GLN A 180 3.25 4.13 -1.47
C GLN A 180 1.87 3.56 -1.06
N PRO A 181 0.90 3.54 -2.00
CA PRO A 181 -0.41 2.92 -1.81
C PRO A 181 -0.31 1.47 -1.30
N ARG A 182 -1.27 1.08 -0.45
CA ARG A 182 -1.35 -0.28 0.14
C ARG A 182 -2.80 -0.77 0.31
N GLN A 183 -3.73 -0.15 -0.42
CA GLN A 183 -5.16 -0.32 -0.21
C GLN A 183 -5.61 -1.73 -0.57
N ALA A 184 -4.99 -2.39 -1.56
CA ALA A 184 -5.31 -3.76 -1.92
C ALA A 184 -4.85 -4.74 -0.83
N THR A 185 -3.62 -4.60 -0.32
CA THR A 185 -3.09 -5.41 0.78
C THR A 185 -3.95 -5.29 2.04
N VAL A 186 -4.38 -4.07 2.38
CA VAL A 186 -5.28 -3.85 3.52
C VAL A 186 -6.65 -4.51 3.30
N ALA A 187 -7.17 -4.46 2.06
CA ALA A 187 -8.46 -5.05 1.74
C ALA A 187 -8.44 -6.59 1.80
N ILE A 188 -7.40 -7.25 1.28
CA ILE A 188 -7.29 -8.71 1.33
C ILE A 188 -6.98 -9.23 2.74
N ASN A 189 -6.22 -8.46 3.55
CA ASN A 189 -5.89 -8.84 4.92
C ASN A 189 -7.03 -8.56 5.92
N ARG A 190 -8.17 -8.03 5.45
CA ARG A 190 -9.34 -7.80 6.28
C ARG A 190 -9.90 -9.11 6.84
N PHE A 191 -9.80 -10.19 6.07
CA PHE A 191 -10.20 -11.54 6.48
C PHE A 191 -8.95 -12.34 6.85
N GLN A 192 -8.86 -12.75 8.11
CA GLN A 192 -7.76 -13.57 8.63
C GLN A 192 -8.21 -15.01 8.84
N PRO A 193 -7.41 -16.02 8.47
CA PRO A 193 -7.77 -17.41 8.72
C PRO A 193 -7.90 -17.70 10.22
N ALA A 194 -9.01 -18.33 10.60
CA ALA A 194 -9.25 -18.89 11.92
C ALA A 194 -9.61 -20.37 11.79
N GLN A 195 -8.96 -21.21 12.59
CA GLN A 195 -9.37 -22.60 12.78
C GLN A 195 -10.18 -22.69 14.06
N LEU A 196 -11.47 -22.98 13.94
CA LEU A 196 -12.35 -23.25 15.07
C LEU A 196 -12.41 -24.77 15.26
N SER A 197 -11.90 -25.25 16.40
CA SER A 197 -12.03 -26.65 16.80
C SER A 197 -13.12 -26.74 17.86
N LEU A 198 -14.23 -27.41 17.55
CA LEU A 198 -15.30 -27.70 18.50
C LEU A 198 -15.41 -29.23 18.66
N GLY A 199 -14.72 -29.77 19.66
CA GLY A 199 -14.54 -31.22 19.79
C GLY A 199 -13.74 -31.79 18.61
N ASP A 200 -14.29 -32.81 17.93
CA ASP A 200 -13.68 -33.44 16.76
C ASP A 200 -13.93 -32.67 15.44
N LEU A 201 -14.78 -31.64 15.44
CA LEU A 201 -15.05 -30.83 14.26
C LEU A 201 -14.02 -29.71 14.13
N LYS A 202 -13.20 -29.79 13.09
CA LYS A 202 -12.29 -28.73 12.64
C LYS A 202 -12.95 -27.92 11.53
N LEU A 203 -13.45 -26.73 11.85
CA LEU A 203 -13.94 -25.77 10.88
C LEU A 203 -12.80 -24.82 10.51
N GLN A 204 -12.36 -24.87 9.25
CA GLN A 204 -11.44 -23.88 8.70
C GLN A 204 -12.28 -22.71 8.20
N GLY A 205 -11.98 -21.51 8.66
CA GLY A 205 -12.70 -20.31 8.28
C GLY A 205 -11.82 -19.08 8.25
N GLU A 206 -12.39 -17.93 7.96
CA GLU A 206 -11.74 -16.64 8.06
C GLU A 206 -12.59 -15.68 8.89
N TYR A 207 -11.97 -14.80 9.65
CA TYR A 207 -12.64 -13.77 10.43
C TYR A 207 -12.20 -12.38 10.02
N ALA A 208 -13.11 -11.41 10.03
CA ALA A 208 -12.80 -10.00 9.84
C ALA A 208 -13.35 -9.17 10.99
N LEU A 209 -12.49 -8.39 11.64
CA LEU A 209 -12.93 -7.40 12.62
C LEU A 209 -13.47 -6.18 11.86
N MET A 210 -14.75 -5.87 12.05
CA MET A 210 -15.39 -4.68 11.50
C MET A 210 -15.51 -3.64 12.60
N VAL A 211 -14.92 -2.47 12.39
CA VAL A 211 -15.05 -1.31 13.29
C VAL A 211 -15.76 -0.20 12.53
N ALA A 212 -16.92 0.22 13.03
CA ALA A 212 -17.66 1.40 12.59
C ALA A 212 -17.83 2.38 13.76
N PRO A 213 -18.17 3.66 13.52
CA PRO A 213 -18.24 4.69 14.56
C PRO A 213 -19.14 4.36 15.76
N ASN A 214 -20.10 3.46 15.59
CA ASN A 214 -21.07 3.04 16.60
C ASN A 214 -21.14 1.53 16.82
N GLN A 215 -20.28 0.72 16.19
CA GLN A 215 -20.35 -0.75 16.29
C GLN A 215 -18.99 -1.43 16.05
N VAL A 216 -18.74 -2.49 16.81
CA VAL A 216 -17.65 -3.44 16.58
C VAL A 216 -18.29 -4.80 16.29
N GLY A 217 -17.94 -5.41 15.17
CA GLY A 217 -18.45 -6.70 14.74
C GLY A 217 -17.33 -7.65 14.32
N VAL A 218 -17.62 -8.94 14.32
CA VAL A 218 -16.75 -9.98 13.75
C VAL A 218 -17.54 -10.65 12.65
N ALA A 219 -17.06 -10.58 11.41
CA ALA A 219 -17.58 -11.41 10.32
C ALA A 219 -16.81 -12.73 10.28
N LEU A 220 -17.51 -13.83 10.11
CA LEU A 220 -16.93 -15.18 9.99
C LEU A 220 -17.31 -15.76 8.62
N ARG A 221 -16.34 -16.41 7.97
CA ARG A 221 -16.44 -17.16 6.71
C ARG A 221 -15.94 -18.59 6.98
N TYR A 222 -16.54 -19.59 6.37
CA TYR A 222 -16.18 -21.01 6.48
C TYR A 222 -16.35 -21.70 5.14
#